data_AF-A0A7K2ZHQ1-F1
#
_entry.id   AF-A0A7K2ZHQ1-F1
#
_cell.length_a   1.000
_cell.length_b   1.000
_cell.length_c   1.000
_cell.angle_alpha   90.00
_cell.angle_beta   90.00
_cell.angle_gamma   90.00
#
_symmetry.space_group_name_H-M   'P 1'
#
loop_
_entity.id
_entity.type
_entity.pdbx_description
1 polymer ?
#
loop_
_entity_poly.entity_id
_entity_poly.type
_entity_poly.pdbx_seq_one_letter_code
_entity_poly.pdbx_strand_id
1 'polypeptide(L)' 'GLPVAGQGAVLYPEAFPDARGPEHVAAGALAALAAERLAAGQELLEPQPLYLRRPDAQVPKNYKVVTPK' A
#
# COMPACT_ATOMS: atom_id res chain seq x y z
N GLY A 1 -18.51 9.73 12.60
CA GLY A 1 -17.68 8.55 12.31
C GLY A 1 -16.34 8.71 13.01
N LEU A 2 -15.47 7.70 12.94
CA LEU A 2 -14.07 7.86 13.33
C LEU A 2 -13.32 8.67 12.26
N PRO A 3 -12.25 9.40 12.62
CA PRO A 3 -11.42 10.10 11.63
C PRO A 3 -10.82 9.13 10.63
N VAL A 4 -10.87 9.46 9.34
CA VAL A 4 -10.30 8.66 8.26
C VAL A 4 -9.45 9.55 7.36
N ALA A 5 -8.22 9.13 7.07
CA ALA A 5 -7.35 9.76 6.09
C ALA A 5 -7.22 8.90 4.83
N GLY A 6 -6.88 9.53 3.71
CA GLY A 6 -6.69 8.87 2.42
C GLY A 6 -7.84 9.06 1.44
N GLN A 7 -7.54 8.86 0.16
CA GLN A 7 -8.46 9.06 -0.96
C GLN A 7 -9.80 8.30 -0.83
N GLY A 8 -9.79 7.12 -0.20
CA GLY A 8 -11.01 6.34 0.06
C GLY A 8 -12.04 7.10 0.89
N ALA A 9 -11.61 7.94 1.85
CA ALA A 9 -12.52 8.75 2.66
C ALA A 9 -13.29 9.78 1.81
N VAL A 10 -12.61 10.35 0.81
CA VAL A 10 -13.22 11.30 -0.14
C VAL A 10 -14.15 10.59 -1.12
N LEU A 11 -13.78 9.39 -1.57
CA LEU A 11 -14.55 8.61 -2.55
C LEU A 11 -15.84 8.01 -1.98
N TYR A 12 -15.87 7.72 -0.67
CA TYR A 12 -17.01 7.05 -0.02
C TYR A 12 -17.51 7.82 1.21
N PRO A 13 -18.05 9.04 1.03
CA PRO A 13 -18.41 9.93 2.14
C PRO A 13 -19.52 9.37 3.04
N GLU A 14 -20.42 8.53 2.50
CA GLU A 14 -21.45 7.88 3.32
C GLU A 14 -20.85 6.81 4.27
N ALA A 15 -19.79 6.11 3.84
CA ALA A 15 -19.09 5.14 4.65
C ALA A 15 -18.09 5.81 5.62
N PHE A 16 -17.50 6.94 5.22
CA PHE A 16 -16.46 7.65 5.96
C PHE A 16 -16.82 9.13 6.18
N PRO A 17 -17.72 9.43 7.13
CA PRO A 17 -18.26 10.79 7.30
C PRO A 17 -17.31 11.79 7.99
N ASP A 18 -16.14 11.36 8.49
CA ASP A 18 -15.11 12.23 9.08
C ASP A 18 -13.79 12.09 8.30
N ALA A 19 -13.84 12.48 7.03
CA ALA A 19 -12.67 12.49 6.14
C ALA A 19 -11.72 13.63 6.52
N ARG A 20 -10.43 13.31 6.63
CA ARG A 20 -9.35 14.26 6.97
C ARG A 20 -8.17 14.10 6.04
N GLY A 21 -7.42 15.18 5.89
CA GLY A 21 -6.14 15.12 5.18
C GLY A 21 -5.08 14.32 5.97
N PRO A 22 -4.04 13.82 5.26
CA PRO A 22 -3.84 13.94 3.82
C PRO A 22 -4.57 12.83 3.01
N GLU A 23 -4.91 13.11 1.75
CA GLU A 23 -5.48 12.11 0.82
C GLU A 23 -4.44 11.12 0.30
N HIS A 24 -3.18 11.56 0.23
CA HIS A 24 -2.04 10.79 -0.25
C HIS A 24 -0.84 10.96 0.67
N VAL A 25 0.01 9.94 0.73
CA VAL A 25 1.24 9.98 1.52
C VAL A 25 2.26 10.88 0.83
N ALA A 26 2.88 11.79 1.59
CA ALA A 26 4.01 12.57 1.11
C ALA A 26 5.23 11.67 0.92
N ALA A 27 5.98 11.84 -0.17
CA ALA A 27 7.17 11.03 -0.45
C ALA A 27 8.20 11.07 0.70
N GLY A 28 8.38 12.24 1.33
CA GLY A 28 9.30 12.42 2.45
C GLY A 28 8.88 11.74 3.76
N ALA A 29 7.62 11.32 3.91
CA ALA A 29 7.14 10.68 5.13
C ALA A 29 7.85 9.34 5.42
N LEU A 30 8.20 8.59 4.37
CA LEU A 30 8.95 7.34 4.50
C LEU A 30 10.37 7.59 5.04
N ALA A 31 11.04 8.64 4.55
CA ALA A 31 12.38 9.00 5.00
C ALA A 31 12.38 9.49 6.46
N ALA A 32 11.39 10.31 6.83
CA ALA A 32 11.23 10.79 8.21
C ALA A 32 11.00 9.62 9.18
N LEU A 33 10.08 8.70 8.85
CA LEU A 33 9.80 7.52 9.66
C LEU A 33 11.05 6.64 9.83
N ALA A 34 11.83 6.43 8.77
CA ALA A 34 13.06 5.65 8.85
C ALA A 34 14.09 6.33 9.77
N ALA A 35 14.28 7.64 9.63
CA ALA A 35 15.21 8.40 10.46
C ALA A 35 14.83 8.34 11.96
N GLU A 36 13.55 8.48 12.28
CA GLU A 36 13.05 8.39 13.66
C GLU A 36 13.31 7.01 14.28
N ARG A 37 13.04 5.92 13.54
CA ARG A 37 13.28 4.56 14.02
C ARG A 37 14.75 4.27 14.26
N LEU A 38 15.61 4.65 13.31
CA LEU A 38 17.05 4.48 13.43
C LEU A 38 17.60 5.28 14.63
N ALA A 39 17.13 6.51 14.83
CA ALA A 39 17.51 7.33 15.99
C ALA A 39 17.06 6.72 17.33
N ALA A 40 15.93 5.99 17.34
CA ALA A 40 15.46 5.24 18.49
C ALA A 40 16.15 3.88 18.69
N GLY A 41 17.15 3.53 17.87
CA GLY A 41 17.85 2.24 17.93
C GLY A 41 17.00 1.05 17.47
N GLN A 42 15.93 1.30 16.73
CA GLN A 42 15.06 0.25 16.18
C GLN A 42 15.61 -0.28 14.86
N GLU A 43 15.48 -1.58 14.64
CA GLU A 43 15.77 -2.19 13.35
C GLU A 43 14.64 -1.94 12.34
N LEU A 44 15.02 -1.75 11.08
CA LEU A 44 14.07 -1.74 9.97
C LEU A 44 13.85 -3.16 9.48
N LEU A 45 12.67 -3.43 8.94
CA LEU A 45 12.40 -4.70 8.27
C LEU A 45 13.34 -4.87 7.08
N GLU A 46 13.73 -6.11 6.82
CA GLU A 46 14.37 -6.49 5.56
C GLU A 46 13.52 -6.02 4.37
N PRO A 47 14.15 -5.66 3.22
CA PRO A 47 13.46 -5.13 2.04
C PRO A 47 12.72 -6.24 1.26
N GLN A 48 11.91 -7.02 1.95
CA GLN A 48 11.10 -8.09 1.41
C GLN A 48 9.64 -7.63 1.28
N PRO A 49 8.93 -7.99 0.20
CA PRO A 49 7.52 -7.63 0.06
C PRO A 49 6.65 -8.19 1.20
N LEU A 50 5.85 -7.33 1.82
CA LEU A 50 4.85 -7.72 2.82
C LEU A 50 3.54 -8.10 2.12
N TYR A 51 3.49 -9.31 1.57
CA TYR A 51 2.26 -9.83 0.97
C TYR A 51 1.20 -10.10 2.05
N LEU A 52 0.23 -9.19 2.15
CA LEU A 52 -0.93 -9.36 3.04
C LEU A 52 -1.98 -10.34 2.50
N ARG A 53 -1.85 -10.73 1.22
CA ARG A 53 -2.65 -11.77 0.57
C ARG A 53 -1.76 -12.89 0.07
N ARG A 54 -2.26 -14.13 0.07
CA ARG A 54 -1.59 -15.23 -0.62
C ARG A 54 -1.50 -14.87 -2.11
N PRO A 55 -0.33 -15.01 -2.76
CA PRO A 55 -0.23 -14.85 -4.20
C PRO A 55 -1.25 -15.77 -4.88
N ASP A 56 -2.16 -15.17 -5.66
CA ASP A 56 -3.16 -15.85 -6.47
C ASP A 56 -2.65 -16.20 -7.88
N ALA A 57 -1.48 -15.64 -8.24
CA ALA A 57 -0.79 -15.94 -9.48
C ALA A 57 -0.35 -17.41 -9.52
N GLN A 58 -0.96 -18.19 -10.42
CA GLN A 58 -0.49 -19.51 -10.78
C GLN A 58 0.48 -19.40 -11.96
N VAL A 59 1.58 -20.17 -11.92
CA VAL A 59 2.50 -20.28 -13.06
C VAL A 59 1.70 -20.82 -14.26
N PRO A 60 1.66 -20.10 -15.41
CA PRO A 60 0.95 -20.58 -16.59
C PRO A 60 1.54 -21.92 -17.04
N LYS A 61 0.71 -22.96 -17.10
CA LYS A 61 1.18 -24.30 -17.50
C LYS A 61 1.50 -24.42 -18.99
N ASN A 62 0.88 -23.57 -19.83
CA ASN A 62 1.04 -23.59 -21.28
C ASN A 62 1.19 -22.16 -21.82
N TYR A 63 2.00 -21.99 -22.87
CA TYR A 63 2.03 -20.75 -23.63
C TYR A 63 0.73 -20.57 -24.43
N LYS A 64 0.24 -19.33 -24.52
CA LYS A 64 -0.90 -19.00 -25.39
C LYS A 64 -0.45 -19.19 -26.84
N VAL A 65 -0.98 -20.20 -27.51
CA VAL A 65 -0.74 -20.43 -28.95
C VAL A 65 -1.42 -19.30 -29.72
N VAL A 66 -0.66 -18.57 -30.54
CA VAL A 66 -1.18 -17.57 -31.47
C VAL A 66 -1.36 -18.26 -32.82
N THR A 67 -2.59 -18.30 -33.34
CA THR A 67 -2.88 -18.88 -34.65
C THR A 67 -2.26 -18.00 -35.76
N PRO A 68 -1.47 -18.55 -36.70
CA PRO A 68 -1.03 -17.81 -37.88
C PRO A 68 -2.22 -17.45 -38.78
N LYS A 69 -2.13 -16.31 -39.48
CA LYS A 69 -3.11 -15.89 -40.50
C LYS A 69 -3.06 -16.77 -41.74
#